data_AF-A0A366DGK3-F1
#
_entry.id   AF-A0A366DGK3-F1
#
_cell.length_a   1.000
_cell.length_b   1.000
_cell.length_c   1.000
_cell.angle_alpha   90.00
_cell.angle_beta   90.00
_cell.angle_gamma   90.00
#
_symmetry.space_group_name_H-M   'P 1'
#
loop_
_entity.id
_entity.type
_entity.pdbx_description
1 polymer ?
#
loop_
_entity_poly.entity_id
_entity_poly.type
_entity_poly.pdbx_seq_one_letter_code
_entity_poly.pdbx_strand_id
1 'polypeptide(L)'
;MTYVVDPRVDEYIDALPAWQRAVCQQVRELVHDADPEVEETIKRRVRPYFVLEGNICALLATKDHVNVFLYDGGIVPDPEGIITGGHDNKTARTVAVYEGETVNAPALSAMFRQIIADNRAGGWRKLKGEGRSPG
;
A
#
# COMPACT_ATOMS: atom_id res chain seq x y z
N MET A 1 2.57 -20.39 -3.37
CA MET A 1 2.47 -19.11 -2.65
C MET A 1 2.90 -19.37 -1.22
N THR A 2 3.89 -18.62 -0.71
CA THR A 2 4.59 -18.89 0.57
C THR A 2 4.09 -18.04 1.73
N TYR A 3 3.05 -17.23 1.53
CA TYR A 3 2.45 -16.34 2.53
C TYR A 3 1.00 -16.73 2.84
N VAL A 4 0.51 -16.28 4.00
CA VAL A 4 -0.87 -16.51 4.44
C VAL A 4 -1.79 -15.48 3.79
N VAL A 5 -2.91 -15.95 3.24
CA VAL A 5 -3.93 -15.12 2.56
C VAL A 5 -5.20 -15.02 3.39
N ASP A 6 -5.91 -13.89 3.31
CA ASP A 6 -7.26 -13.72 3.87
C ASP A 6 -8.32 -13.95 2.78
N PRO A 7 -9.18 -14.97 2.90
CA PRO A 7 -10.21 -15.26 1.91
C PRO A 7 -11.14 -14.09 1.58
N ARG A 8 -11.30 -13.13 2.51
CA ARG A 8 -12.13 -11.95 2.27
C ARG A 8 -11.48 -10.96 1.29
N VAL A 9 -10.15 -11.01 1.15
CA VAL A 9 -9.43 -10.27 0.11
C VAL A 9 -9.62 -10.94 -1.24
N ASP A 10 -9.66 -12.28 -1.28
CA ASP A 10 -10.03 -13.02 -2.49
C ASP A 10 -11.44 -12.63 -2.95
N GLU A 11 -12.43 -12.67 -2.05
CA GLU A 11 -13.81 -12.24 -2.33
C GLU A 11 -13.88 -10.81 -2.88
N TYR A 12 -13.10 -9.89 -2.31
CA TYR A 12 -13.02 -8.51 -2.79
C TYR A 12 -12.47 -8.44 -4.21
N ILE A 13 -11.35 -9.13 -4.47
CA ILE A 13 -10.68 -9.12 -5.77
C ILE A 13 -11.57 -9.79 -6.81
N ASP A 14 -12.10 -10.98 -6.56
CA ASP A 14 -12.87 -11.77 -7.51
C ASP A 14 -14.11 -11.04 -8.05
N ALA A 15 -14.71 -10.16 -7.24
CA ALA A 15 -15.86 -9.34 -7.61
C ALA A 15 -15.54 -8.19 -8.59
N LEU A 16 -14.27 -7.88 -8.86
CA LEU A 16 -13.86 -6.76 -9.71
C LEU A 16 -13.82 -7.11 -11.21
N PRO A 17 -13.92 -6.12 -12.11
CA PRO A 17 -13.52 -6.25 -13.52
C PRO A 17 -12.12 -6.84 -13.69
N ALA A 18 -11.87 -7.55 -14.80
CA ALA A 18 -10.64 -8.31 -15.03
C ALA A 18 -9.36 -7.45 -14.90
N TRP A 19 -9.36 -6.23 -15.43
CA TRP A 19 -8.19 -5.35 -15.35
C TRP A 19 -7.93 -4.86 -13.91
N GLN A 20 -8.98 -4.57 -13.14
CA GLN A 20 -8.85 -4.19 -11.72
C GLN A 20 -8.38 -5.38 -10.88
N ARG A 21 -8.82 -6.61 -11.19
CA ARG A 21 -8.30 -7.83 -10.57
C ARG A 21 -6.81 -7.97 -10.77
N ALA A 22 -6.35 -7.82 -12.01
CA ALA A 22 -4.93 -7.93 -12.34
C ALA A 22 -4.09 -6.91 -11.55
N VAL A 23 -4.54 -5.65 -11.45
CA VAL A 23 -3.87 -4.63 -10.65
C VAL A 23 -3.85 -5.01 -9.16
N CYS A 24 -4.98 -5.39 -8.58
CA CYS A 24 -5.06 -5.77 -7.16
C CYS A 24 -4.20 -7.00 -6.82
N GLN A 25 -4.17 -8.00 -7.71
CA GLN A 25 -3.34 -9.20 -7.55
C GLN A 25 -1.86 -8.84 -7.64
N GLN A 26 -1.46 -8.03 -8.62
CA GLN A 26 -0.08 -7.57 -8.73
C GLN A 26 0.36 -6.79 -7.49
N VAL A 27 -0.47 -5.87 -6.97
CA VAL A 27 -0.14 -5.12 -5.75
C VAL A 27 -0.02 -6.05 -4.54
N ARG A 28 -0.92 -7.04 -4.42
CA ARG A 28 -0.89 -8.06 -3.37
C ARG A 28 0.38 -8.90 -3.41
N GLU A 29 0.81 -9.33 -4.60
CA GLU A 29 2.07 -10.06 -4.77
C GLU A 29 3.27 -9.18 -4.37
N LEU A 30 3.32 -7.93 -4.84
CA LEU A 30 4.43 -7.02 -4.57
C LEU A 30 4.59 -6.69 -3.07
N VAL A 31 3.50 -6.62 -2.30
CA VAL A 31 3.57 -6.33 -0.86
C VAL A 31 4.01 -7.55 -0.06
N HIS A 32 3.61 -8.77 -0.45
CA HIS A 32 4.11 -10.01 0.17
C HIS A 32 5.54 -10.36 -0.25
N ASP A 33 5.95 -10.02 -1.47
CA ASP A 33 7.34 -10.11 -1.91
C ASP A 33 8.25 -9.09 -1.20
N ALA A 34 7.68 -8.00 -0.68
CA ALA A 34 8.41 -7.05 0.15
C ALA A 34 8.71 -7.65 1.53
N ASP A 35 7.78 -8.41 2.10
CA ASP A 35 7.97 -9.21 3.31
C ASP A 35 6.90 -10.31 3.46
N PRO A 36 7.26 -11.59 3.62
CA PRO A 36 6.30 -12.69 3.74
C PRO A 36 5.53 -12.71 5.06
N GLU A 37 5.92 -11.91 6.06
CA GLU A 37 5.19 -11.74 7.32
C GLU A 37 4.01 -10.76 7.21
N VAL A 38 3.83 -10.11 6.05
CA VAL A 38 2.69 -9.23 5.82
C VAL A 38 1.39 -9.99 6.01
N GLU A 39 0.51 -9.44 6.85
CA GLU A 39 -0.84 -9.95 7.05
C GLU A 39 -1.85 -9.19 6.20
N GLU A 40 -2.88 -9.91 5.77
CA GLU A 40 -4.03 -9.34 5.09
C GLU A 40 -5.21 -9.19 6.05
N THR A 41 -5.99 -8.12 5.90
CA THR A 41 -7.23 -7.95 6.67
C THR A 41 -8.21 -7.06 5.91
N ILE A 42 -9.50 -7.26 6.19
CA ILE A 42 -10.54 -6.30 5.79
C ILE A 42 -10.78 -5.27 6.89
N LYS A 43 -10.74 -3.97 6.54
CA LYS A 43 -11.17 -2.86 7.39
C LYS A 43 -12.29 -2.07 6.70
N ARG A 44 -13.00 -1.22 7.46
CA ARG A 44 -14.09 -0.38 6.92
C ARG A 44 -15.12 -1.18 6.10
N ARG A 45 -15.50 -2.34 6.65
CA ARG A 45 -16.41 -3.36 6.09
C ARG A 45 -15.89 -4.19 4.93
N VAL A 46 -15.29 -3.57 3.91
CA VAL A 46 -14.96 -4.26 2.64
C VAL A 46 -13.58 -3.94 2.07
N ARG A 47 -12.78 -3.11 2.74
CA ARG A 47 -11.53 -2.62 2.17
C ARG A 47 -10.36 -3.53 2.54
N PRO A 48 -9.62 -4.10 1.57
CA PRO A 48 -8.36 -4.80 1.83
C PRO A 48 -7.30 -3.86 2.40
N TYR A 49 -6.65 -4.33 3.45
CA TYR A 49 -5.47 -3.73 4.06
C TYR A 49 -4.38 -4.78 4.17
N PHE A 50 -3.15 -4.34 3.94
CA PHE A 50 -1.93 -5.10 4.18
C PHE A 50 -1.20 -4.46 5.35
N VAL A 51 -0.83 -5.27 6.34
CA VAL A 51 -0.33 -4.79 7.63
C VAL A 51 0.90 -5.59 8.08
N LEU A 52 1.86 -4.88 8.65
CA LEU A 52 3.01 -5.45 9.37
C LEU A 52 3.51 -4.37 10.34
N GLU A 53 3.30 -4.59 11.64
CA GLU A 53 3.61 -3.62 12.72
C GLU A 53 3.00 -2.21 12.50
N GLY A 54 1.98 -2.12 11.64
CA GLY A 54 1.42 -0.88 11.12
C GLY A 54 0.70 -1.15 9.80
N ASN A 55 -0.08 -0.18 9.32
CA ASN A 55 -0.63 -0.29 7.97
C ASN A 55 0.48 -0.06 6.95
N ILE A 56 0.55 -0.89 5.91
CA ILE A 56 1.45 -0.69 4.77
C ILE A 56 0.68 -0.04 3.65
N CYS A 57 -0.34 -0.74 3.15
CA CYS A 57 -1.20 -0.23 2.09
C CYS A 57 -2.65 -0.72 2.22
N ALA A 58 -3.53 -0.10 1.43
CA ALA A 58 -4.91 -0.55 1.25
C ALA A 58 -5.36 -0.38 -0.21
N LEU A 59 -6.24 -1.27 -0.65
CA LEU A 59 -6.78 -1.24 -2.01
C LEU A 59 -8.18 -0.64 -2.03
N LEU A 60 -8.48 0.14 -3.05
CA LEU A 60 -9.83 0.62 -3.36
C LEU A 60 -10.01 0.75 -4.87
N ALA A 61 -10.62 -0.25 -5.49
CA ALA A 61 -11.21 -0.13 -6.81
C ALA A 61 -12.36 0.88 -6.79
N THR A 62 -12.36 1.77 -7.77
CA THR A 62 -13.41 2.74 -8.06
C THR A 62 -14.07 2.37 -9.40
N LYS A 63 -14.85 3.29 -9.97
CA LYS A 63 -15.46 3.07 -11.29
C LYS A 63 -14.42 2.98 -12.42
N ASP A 64 -13.33 3.73 -12.32
CA ASP A 64 -12.42 3.99 -13.44
C ASP A 64 -10.93 3.80 -13.11
N HIS A 65 -10.57 3.58 -11.84
CA HIS A 65 -9.18 3.33 -11.40
C HIS A 65 -9.13 2.43 -10.15
N VAL A 66 -7.95 1.91 -9.84
CA VAL A 66 -7.64 1.30 -8.54
C VAL A 66 -6.75 2.26 -7.76
N ASN A 67 -7.17 2.63 -6.55
CA ASN A 67 -6.32 3.35 -5.62
C ASN A 67 -5.55 2.37 -4.74
N VAL A 68 -4.23 2.51 -4.73
CA VAL A 68 -3.33 1.94 -3.72
C VAL A 68 -2.98 3.06 -2.75
N PHE A 69 -3.54 3.00 -1.55
CA PHE A 69 -3.18 3.92 -0.47
C PHE A 69 -1.90 3.43 0.20
N LEU A 70 -0.88 4.28 0.30
CA LEU A 70 0.39 4.01 0.99
C LEU A 70 0.39 4.71 2.34
N TYR A 71 0.45 3.97 3.44
CA TYR A 71 0.41 4.50 4.82
C TYR A 71 1.79 4.93 5.32
N ASP A 72 2.45 5.74 4.49
CA ASP A 72 3.84 6.15 4.62
C ASP A 72 4.06 7.41 5.45
N GLY A 73 2.98 8.00 5.98
CA GLY A 73 3.03 9.29 6.65
C GLY A 73 3.62 10.41 5.80
N GLY A 74 3.73 10.29 4.47
CA GLY A 74 4.40 11.26 3.62
C GLY A 74 5.90 11.46 3.90
N ILE A 75 6.59 10.51 4.54
CA ILE A 75 8.05 10.58 4.79
C ILE A 75 8.87 9.69 3.85
N VAL A 76 8.23 8.73 3.19
CA VAL A 76 8.90 7.83 2.25
C VAL A 76 9.24 8.58 0.96
N PRO A 77 10.48 8.53 0.45
CA PRO A 77 10.82 9.16 -0.83
C PRO A 77 10.03 8.58 -2.00
N ASP A 78 9.72 9.41 -2.99
CA ASP A 78 9.10 9.01 -4.26
C ASP A 78 9.95 9.53 -5.44
N PRO A 79 11.13 8.95 -5.68
CA PRO A 79 12.04 9.41 -6.74
C PRO A 79 11.50 9.16 -8.15
N GLU A 80 10.64 8.15 -8.31
CA GLU A 80 10.05 7.74 -9.58
C GLU A 80 8.72 8.48 -9.87
N GLY A 81 8.24 9.30 -8.94
CA GLY A 81 7.04 10.12 -9.11
C GLY A 81 5.76 9.33 -9.28
N ILE A 82 5.63 8.17 -8.60
CA ILE A 82 4.45 7.30 -8.75
C ILE A 82 3.26 7.75 -7.89
N ILE A 83 3.45 8.66 -6.93
CA ILE A 83 2.35 9.23 -6.16
C ILE A 83 1.52 10.13 -7.06
N THR A 84 0.25 9.80 -7.22
CA THR A 84 -0.72 10.57 -8.02
C THR A 84 -1.61 11.47 -7.16
N GLY A 85 -1.57 11.33 -5.83
CA GLY A 85 -2.40 12.14 -4.95
C GLY A 85 -2.03 12.06 -3.48
N GLY A 86 -2.60 13.00 -2.71
CA GLY A 86 -2.40 13.07 -1.27
C GLY A 86 -1.04 13.64 -0.85
N HIS A 87 -0.36 14.42 -1.70
CA HIS A 87 0.97 14.98 -1.40
C HIS A 87 1.04 15.76 -0.07
N ASP A 88 -0.05 16.45 0.32
CA ASP A 88 -0.17 17.16 1.61
C ASP A 88 -0.74 16.30 2.76
N ASN A 89 -1.12 15.04 2.48
CA ASN A 89 -1.70 14.14 3.46
C ASN A 89 -0.61 13.57 4.38
N LYS A 90 -0.76 13.82 5.68
CA LYS A 90 0.22 13.41 6.70
C LYS A 90 0.13 11.94 7.12
N THR A 91 -0.85 11.19 6.61
CA THR A 91 -1.13 9.80 6.99
C THR A 91 -0.91 8.83 5.82
N ALA A 92 -1.49 9.11 4.65
CA ALA A 92 -1.38 8.24 3.50
C ALA A 92 -1.41 9.00 2.18
N ARG A 93 -0.54 8.60 1.25
CA ARG A 93 -0.52 9.05 -0.14
C ARG A 93 -1.13 7.99 -1.06
N THR A 94 -1.39 8.35 -2.31
CA THR A 94 -2.12 7.47 -3.25
C THR A 94 -1.32 7.25 -4.52
N VAL A 95 -1.29 6.00 -4.99
CA VAL A 95 -0.98 5.63 -6.36
C VAL A 95 -2.29 5.18 -7.02
N ALA A 96 -2.79 5.94 -7.97
CA ALA A 96 -3.97 5.61 -8.76
C ALA A 96 -3.52 4.91 -10.05
N VAL A 97 -4.13 3.77 -10.37
CA VAL A 97 -3.83 2.99 -11.56
C VAL A 97 -5.08 2.90 -12.41
N TYR A 98 -5.01 3.44 -13.63
CA TYR A 98 -6.09 3.44 -14.60
C TYR A 98 -6.01 2.23 -15.54
N GLU A 99 -7.12 1.92 -16.21
CA GLU A 99 -7.16 0.84 -17.19
C GLU A 99 -6.14 1.08 -18.33
N GLY A 100 -5.32 0.06 -18.61
CA GLY A 100 -4.25 0.14 -19.61
C GLY A 100 -2.92 0.70 -19.09
N GLU A 101 -2.87 1.22 -17.87
CA GLU A 101 -1.61 1.62 -17.23
C GLU A 101 -0.87 0.40 -16.66
N THR A 102 0.46 0.52 -16.61
CA THR A 102 1.31 -0.48 -15.99
C THR A 102 1.70 -0.02 -14.60
N VAL A 103 1.52 -0.88 -13.59
CA VAL A 103 2.06 -0.65 -12.25
C VAL A 103 3.58 -0.61 -12.34
N ASN A 104 4.20 0.49 -11.89
CA ASN A 104 5.66 0.56 -11.73
C ASN A 104 6.08 -0.31 -10.52
N ALA A 105 6.21 -1.61 -10.77
CA ALA A 105 6.47 -2.61 -9.74
C ALA A 105 7.76 -2.34 -8.93
N PRO A 106 8.91 -2.00 -9.55
CA PRO A 106 10.13 -1.67 -8.80
C PRO A 106 9.93 -0.51 -7.82
N ALA A 107 9.29 0.58 -8.28
CA ALA A 107 9.04 1.75 -7.44
C ALA A 107 8.07 1.44 -6.30
N LEU A 108 6.97 0.75 -6.60
CA LEU A 108 5.96 0.39 -5.60
C LEU A 108 6.54 -0.58 -4.55
N SER A 109 7.32 -1.57 -4.95
CA SER A 109 8.02 -2.47 -4.02
C SER A 109 9.03 -1.74 -3.14
N ALA A 110 9.77 -0.76 -3.69
CA ALA A 110 10.69 0.05 -2.89
C ALA A 110 9.95 0.84 -1.80
N MET A 111 8.80 1.42 -2.14
CA MET A 111 7.96 2.10 -1.15
C MET A 111 7.42 1.13 -0.09
N PHE A 112 6.93 -0.06 -0.47
CA PHE A 112 6.49 -1.06 0.52
C PHE A 112 7.59 -1.46 1.49
N ARG A 113 8.80 -1.74 0.99
CA ARG A 113 9.95 -2.08 1.84
C ARG A 113 10.29 -0.95 2.81
N GLN A 114 10.25 0.30 2.35
CA GLN A 114 10.51 1.44 3.23
C GLN A 114 9.41 1.62 4.27
N ILE A 115 8.12 1.49 3.92
CA ILE A 115 7.02 1.59 4.87
C ILE A 115 7.11 0.48 5.93
N ILE A 116 7.46 -0.74 5.52
CA ILE A 116 7.69 -1.87 6.42
C ILE A 116 8.86 -1.57 7.38
N ALA A 117 9.97 -1.05 6.88
CA ALA A 117 11.11 -0.64 7.71
C ALA A 117 10.71 0.46 8.70
N ASP A 118 9.94 1.45 8.26
CA ASP A 118 9.45 2.53 9.12
C ASP A 118 8.52 2.01 10.21
N ASN A 119 7.64 1.05 9.89
CA ASN A 119 6.77 0.39 10.87
C ASN A 119 7.58 -0.35 11.93
N ARG A 120 8.57 -1.17 11.52
CA ARG A 120 9.49 -1.88 12.42
C ARG A 120 10.34 -0.94 13.28
N ALA A 121 10.62 0.28 12.81
CA ALA A 121 11.30 1.32 13.58
C ALA A 121 10.39 2.04 14.61
N GLY A 122 9.12 1.63 14.75
CA GLY A 122 8.14 2.21 15.65
C GLY A 122 7.11 3.12 14.95
N GLY A 123 7.07 3.09 13.62
CA GLY A 123 6.08 3.76 12.78
C GLY A 123 6.40 5.23 12.49
N TRP A 124 5.90 5.71 11.35
CA TRP A 124 6.12 7.07 10.85
C TRP A 124 5.74 8.19 11.85
N ARG A 125 4.80 7.94 12.78
CA ARG A 125 4.44 8.92 13.82
C ARG A 125 5.60 9.19 14.77
N LYS A 126 6.32 8.15 15.17
CA LYS A 126 7.49 8.26 16.05
C LYS A 126 8.66 8.89 15.29
N LEU A 127 8.93 8.41 14.08
CA LEU A 127 10.02 8.92 13.22
C LEU A 127 9.90 10.43 12.95
N LYS A 128 8.68 10.92 12.69
CA LYS A 128 8.42 12.36 12.55
C LYS A 128 8.63 13.16 13.84
N GLY A 129 8.35 12.55 14.99
CA GLY A 129 8.55 13.17 16.30
C GLY A 129 10.03 13.33 16.65
N GLU A 130 10.84 12.32 16.32
CA GLU A 130 12.29 12.31 16.54
C GLU A 130 13.03 13.29 15.62
N GLY A 131 12.53 13.51 14.40
CA GLY A 131 13.04 14.56 13.50
C GLY A 131 12.70 15.99 13.93
N ARG A 132 11.91 16.18 15.00
CA ARG A 132 11.51 17.47 15.55
C ARG A 132 12.15 17.69 16.92
N SER A 133 13.48 17.62 17.01
CA SER A 133 14.18 18.20 18.17
C SER A 133 14.02 19.72 18.17
N PRO A 134 13.76 20.36 19.33
CA PRO A 134 13.68 21.80 19.42
C PRO A 134 15.10 22.37 19.27
N GLY A 135 15.29 23.22 18.26
CA GLY A 135 16.37 24.21 18.28
C GLY A 135 16.03 25.34 19.24
#